data_AF-A0A915VK09-F1
#
_entry.id   AF-A0A915VK09-F1
#
_cell.length_a   1.000
_cell.length_b   1.000
_cell.length_c   1.000
_cell.angle_alpha   90.00
_cell.angle_beta   90.00
_cell.angle_gamma   90.00
#
_symmetry.space_group_name_H-M   'P 1'
#
loop_
_entity.id
_entity.type
_entity.pdbx_description
1 polymer ?
#
loop_
_entity_poly.entity_id
_entity_poly.type
_entity_poly.pdbx_seq_one_letter_code
_entity_poly.pdbx_strand_id
1 'polypeptide(L)'
;MIELTYKSIKPYLVEKVQNGNKIHCTFSIEEQEFESEVVIEKMQSSEKFGRMVKKPTEMRSLLLRALTRRKKKNSKDSQAHSTITAEDKAALVQFSTKEIEAAVVHAFEEITDEIVYIETTGNWHLATQFSAFEVYIRQHPLTVDYDKKIMSRMLVEMARIDGRIEEKERLFFEHFLNDKMGRLSDLMQAPFLTASDCEQVSQAARATIFLIVAAVALTDNSFDKKEQNKLQVFAEMFGLDLPKQKKLFQIAQDYTLEIAIKVKKRKMNREELYKFADQIGMDRTIAEQVQDQIELSH
;
A
#
# COMPACT_ATOMS: atom_id res chain seq x y z
N MET A 1 -11.41 3.19 -5.60
CA MET A 1 -11.00 4.03 -6.76
C MET A 1 -11.39 5.38 -6.33
N ILE A 2 -10.41 6.24 -6.29
CA ILE A 2 -10.66 7.63 -6.38
C ILE A 2 -10.43 7.89 -7.85
N GLU A 3 -11.48 8.32 -8.53
CA GLU A 3 -11.26 8.97 -9.81
C GLU A 3 -10.46 10.24 -9.48
N LEU A 4 -9.20 10.26 -9.94
CA LEU A 4 -8.36 11.45 -9.84
C LEU A 4 -9.03 12.52 -10.67
N THR A 5 -9.67 13.45 -9.97
CA THR A 5 -10.33 14.60 -10.58
C THR A 5 -9.66 15.85 -10.07
N TYR A 6 -9.64 16.90 -10.90
CA TYR A 6 -9.12 18.20 -10.48
C TYR A 6 -9.74 18.66 -9.14
N LYS A 7 -11.04 18.37 -8.93
CA LYS A 7 -11.73 18.67 -7.67
C LYS A 7 -11.14 17.94 -6.45
N SER A 8 -10.73 16.68 -6.60
CA SER A 8 -10.11 15.90 -5.52
C SER A 8 -8.69 16.35 -5.19
N ILE A 9 -7.98 16.93 -6.18
CA ILE A 9 -6.58 17.35 -6.07
C ILE A 9 -6.46 18.81 -5.62
N LYS A 10 -7.46 19.65 -5.96
CA LYS A 10 -7.47 21.09 -5.67
C LYS A 10 -7.08 21.46 -4.22
N PRO A 11 -7.48 20.72 -3.16
CA PRO A 11 -7.05 21.05 -1.80
C PRO A 11 -5.53 20.99 -1.56
N TYR A 12 -4.81 20.24 -2.40
CA TYR A 12 -3.37 20.02 -2.30
C TYR A 12 -2.57 20.92 -3.26
N LEU A 13 -3.21 21.58 -4.22
CA LEU A 13 -2.53 22.44 -5.20
C LEU A 13 -2.19 23.80 -4.56
N VAL A 14 -0.90 24.07 -4.38
CA VAL A 14 -0.38 25.32 -3.81
C VAL A 14 -0.20 26.36 -4.91
N GLU A 15 0.58 26.01 -5.94
CA GLU A 15 0.91 26.90 -7.04
C GLU A 15 0.69 26.22 -8.39
N LYS A 16 0.27 27.01 -9.38
CA LYS A 16 0.29 26.61 -10.79
C LYS A 16 0.82 27.76 -11.65
N VAL A 17 1.83 27.48 -12.46
CA VAL A 17 2.44 28.44 -13.38
C VAL A 17 2.42 27.86 -14.79
N GLN A 18 1.82 28.58 -15.73
CA GLN A 18 1.76 28.16 -17.12
C GLN A 18 2.85 28.88 -17.93
N ASN A 19 3.77 28.12 -18.52
CA ASN A 19 4.86 28.61 -19.36
C ASN A 19 4.69 28.06 -20.78
N GLY A 20 4.02 28.82 -21.65
CA GLY A 20 3.71 28.39 -23.01
C GLY A 20 2.76 27.17 -23.02
N ASN A 21 3.26 26.04 -23.52
CA ASN A 21 2.54 24.76 -23.57
C ASN A 21 2.85 23.83 -22.38
N LYS A 22 3.57 24.31 -21.37
CA LYS A 22 3.86 23.54 -20.15
C LYS A 22 3.15 24.15 -18.96
N ILE A 23 2.79 23.32 -17.99
CA ILE A 23 2.30 23.75 -16.69
C ILE A 23 3.20 23.16 -15.60
N HIS A 24 3.72 24.05 -14.76
CA HIS A 24 4.40 23.70 -13.53
C HIS A 24 3.38 23.74 -12.39
N CYS A 25 3.27 22.65 -11.64
CA CYS A 25 2.38 22.54 -10.49
C CYS A 25 3.21 22.24 -9.24
N THR A 26 2.88 22.92 -8.14
CA THR A 26 3.42 22.62 -6.81
C THR A 26 2.27 22.12 -5.94
N PHE A 27 2.42 20.93 -5.37
CA PHE A 27 1.46 20.30 -4.47
C PHE A 27 2.01 20.21 -3.06
N SER A 28 1.19 20.44 -2.03
CA SER A 28 1.57 20.26 -0.63
C SER A 28 0.73 19.17 0.02
N ILE A 29 1.41 18.15 0.54
CA ILE A 29 0.80 17.02 1.25
C ILE A 29 1.57 16.84 2.55
N GLU A 30 0.88 17.02 3.68
CA GLU A 30 1.48 16.89 5.02
C GLU A 30 2.76 17.72 5.20
N GLU A 31 2.73 18.98 4.75
CA GLU A 31 3.85 19.95 4.85
C GLU A 31 5.05 19.65 3.93
N GLN A 32 5.02 18.56 3.16
CA GLN A 32 5.99 18.30 2.10
C GLN A 32 5.47 18.83 0.76
N GLU A 33 6.33 19.55 0.03
CA GLU A 33 6.03 20.08 -1.30
C GLU A 33 6.57 19.18 -2.40
N PHE A 34 5.79 19.04 -3.47
CA PHE A 34 6.09 18.24 -4.66
C PHE A 34 5.93 19.12 -5.89
N GLU A 35 6.93 19.10 -6.76
CA GLU A 35 6.92 19.85 -8.02
C GLU A 35 6.81 18.89 -9.20
N SER A 36 5.94 19.21 -10.17
CA SER A 36 5.82 18.47 -11.41
C SER A 36 5.59 19.44 -12.57
N GLU A 37 6.22 19.15 -13.70
CA GLU A 37 6.08 19.90 -14.95
C GLU A 37 5.54 18.99 -16.05
N VAL A 38 4.38 19.31 -16.60
CA VAL A 38 3.77 18.53 -17.69
C VAL A 38 3.40 19.39 -18.89
N VAL A 39 3.38 18.77 -20.07
CA VAL A 39 2.95 19.44 -21.32
C VAL A 39 1.42 19.43 -21.39
N ILE A 40 0.82 20.59 -21.67
CA ILE A 40 -0.62 20.72 -21.90
C ILE A 40 -0.94 20.22 -23.31
N GLU A 41 -1.63 19.08 -23.39
CA GLU A 41 -2.14 18.53 -24.64
C GLU A 41 -3.43 19.25 -25.05
N LYS A 42 -3.52 19.67 -26.33
CA LYS A 42 -4.77 20.22 -26.86
C LYS A 42 -5.78 19.10 -27.05
N MET A 43 -6.95 19.23 -26.42
CA MET A 43 -8.04 18.30 -26.60
C MET A 43 -8.67 18.52 -27.98
N GLN A 44 -8.57 17.51 -28.85
CA GLN A 44 -9.42 17.46 -30.02
C GLN A 44 -10.86 17.21 -29.55
N SER A 45 -11.81 17.99 -30.06
CA SER A 45 -13.18 18.17 -29.52
C SER A 45 -14.06 16.91 -29.44
N SER A 46 -13.55 15.73 -29.81
CA SER A 46 -14.30 14.47 -29.87
C SER A 46 -14.01 13.48 -28.73
N GLU A 47 -12.99 13.65 -27.89
CA GLU A 47 -12.64 12.66 -26.85
C GLU A 47 -13.13 13.04 -25.45
N LYS A 48 -14.15 12.33 -24.96
CA LYS A 48 -14.58 12.39 -23.54
C LYS A 48 -13.66 11.52 -22.70
N PHE A 49 -12.74 12.12 -21.95
CA PHE A 49 -11.91 11.38 -21.00
C PHE A 49 -12.62 11.17 -19.66
N GLY A 50 -12.87 9.90 -19.33
CA GLY A 50 -12.84 9.39 -17.96
C GLY A 50 -11.68 8.41 -17.87
N ARG A 51 -10.47 8.89 -17.52
CA ARG A 51 -9.33 8.00 -17.28
C ARG A 51 -9.55 7.32 -15.92
N MET A 52 -10.08 6.09 -15.97
CA MET A 52 -10.25 5.25 -14.78
C MET A 52 -8.88 4.70 -14.34
N VAL A 53 -8.32 5.25 -13.27
CA VAL A 53 -7.20 4.62 -12.54
C VAL A 53 -7.74 3.35 -11.87
N LYS A 54 -7.18 2.16 -12.12
CA LYS A 54 -7.76 0.88 -11.65
C LYS A 54 -7.79 0.77 -10.11
N LYS A 55 -8.90 0.25 -9.55
CA LYS A 55 -9.20 0.14 -8.09
C LYS A 55 -8.32 -0.93 -7.42
N PRO A 56 -7.84 -0.67 -6.21
CA PRO A 56 -7.94 -1.59 -5.08
C PRO A 56 -9.32 -1.59 -4.43
N THR A 57 -9.83 -2.75 -3.97
CA THR A 57 -11.07 -2.84 -3.15
C THR A 57 -10.81 -3.33 -1.72
N GLU A 58 -11.32 -2.57 -0.75
CA GLU A 58 -12.09 -2.96 0.46
C GLU A 58 -11.57 -3.96 1.51
N MET A 59 -10.36 -4.52 1.42
CA MET A 59 -9.77 -5.24 2.59
C MET A 59 -8.98 -4.35 3.57
N ARG A 60 -8.87 -3.06 3.26
CA ARG A 60 -7.87 -2.15 3.85
C ARG A 60 -8.13 -1.68 5.29
N SER A 61 -9.29 -1.92 5.89
CA SER A 61 -9.64 -1.24 7.16
C SER A 61 -9.51 -2.09 8.42
N LEU A 62 -9.29 -3.41 8.36
CA LEU A 62 -9.43 -4.27 9.54
C LEU A 62 -8.11 -4.63 10.23
N LEU A 63 -7.00 -4.70 9.49
CA LEU A 63 -5.65 -4.78 10.10
C LEU A 63 -5.27 -3.50 10.86
N LEU A 64 -5.76 -2.34 10.42
CA LEU A 64 -5.41 -1.04 11.00
C LEU A 64 -6.46 -0.45 11.96
N ARG A 65 -7.76 -0.84 11.90
CA ARG A 65 -8.80 -0.32 12.82
C ARG A 65 -8.73 -0.86 14.24
N ALA A 66 -7.98 -1.94 14.50
CA ALA A 66 -7.79 -2.45 15.86
C ALA A 66 -6.82 -1.60 16.70
N LEU A 67 -6.00 -0.72 16.08
CA LEU A 67 -4.86 -0.10 16.77
C LEU A 67 -4.88 1.43 16.88
N THR A 68 -5.72 2.17 16.15
CA THR A 68 -5.65 3.64 16.16
C THR A 68 -7.01 4.33 16.09
N ARG A 69 -7.59 4.58 17.27
CA ARG A 69 -8.69 5.56 17.46
C ARG A 69 -8.15 6.75 18.25
N ARG A 70 -7.82 7.88 17.59
CA ARG A 70 -7.78 9.19 18.24
C ARG A 70 -8.00 10.36 17.29
N LYS A 71 -8.79 11.32 17.79
CA LYS A 71 -9.24 12.59 17.20
C LYS A 71 -8.19 13.69 17.34
N LYS A 72 -8.18 14.61 16.35
CA LYS A 72 -8.08 16.11 16.41
C LYS A 72 -7.20 16.59 15.24
N LYS A 73 -7.18 17.86 14.81
CA LYS A 73 -8.08 19.04 14.80
C LYS A 73 -7.24 20.15 14.12
N ASN A 74 -7.82 20.76 13.09
CA ASN A 74 -7.48 21.98 12.33
C ASN A 74 -6.35 22.93 12.77
N SER A 75 -5.60 23.42 11.78
CA SER A 75 -5.18 24.82 11.49
C SER A 75 -4.41 24.81 10.14
N LYS A 76 -4.73 25.55 9.06
CA LYS A 76 -4.82 26.99 8.72
C LYS A 76 -3.48 27.75 8.56
N ASP A 77 -3.35 28.24 7.33
CA ASP A 77 -2.62 29.39 6.77
C ASP A 77 -1.08 29.33 6.62
N SER A 78 -0.61 29.51 5.38
CA SER A 78 0.45 30.46 5.03
C SER A 78 0.46 30.78 3.52
N GLN A 79 0.61 32.06 3.21
CA GLN A 79 0.78 32.67 1.89
C GLN A 79 2.27 32.64 1.50
N ALA A 80 2.58 32.51 0.21
CA ALA A 80 3.85 32.94 -0.34
C ALA A 80 3.74 33.44 -1.79
N HIS A 81 4.54 34.47 -2.05
CA HIS A 81 4.72 35.22 -3.29
C HIS A 81 5.46 34.44 -4.37
N SER A 82 5.04 34.58 -5.63
CA SER A 82 5.91 34.34 -6.78
C SER A 82 6.09 35.60 -7.64
N THR A 83 7.36 35.89 -7.91
CA THR A 83 7.88 37.02 -8.67
C THR A 83 8.04 36.57 -10.12
N ILE A 84 7.34 37.22 -11.05
CA ILE A 84 7.40 36.91 -12.48
C ILE A 84 8.47 37.78 -13.13
N THR A 85 9.56 37.16 -13.60
CA THR A 85 10.48 37.77 -14.57
C THR A 85 9.96 37.53 -15.99
N ALA A 86 9.83 38.62 -16.73
CA ALA A 86 9.36 38.64 -18.11
C ALA A 86 10.54 38.56 -19.07
N GLU A 87 10.56 37.55 -19.94
CA GLU A 87 11.15 37.62 -21.30
C GLU A 87 10.89 36.29 -22.04
N ASP A 88 9.83 36.26 -22.85
CA ASP A 88 9.91 35.88 -24.28
C ASP A 88 8.50 35.89 -24.90
N LYS A 89 8.30 36.77 -25.90
CA LYS A 89 7.05 36.90 -26.65
C LYS A 89 6.92 35.80 -27.71
N ALA A 90 6.87 34.54 -27.28
CA ALA A 90 6.32 33.48 -28.10
C ALA A 90 4.79 33.66 -28.21
N ALA A 91 4.22 33.39 -29.38
CA ALA A 91 2.78 33.51 -29.62
C ALA A 91 1.99 32.79 -28.50
N LEU A 92 1.17 33.54 -27.76
CA LEU A 92 0.36 33.02 -26.64
C LEU A 92 -0.60 31.94 -27.16
N VAL A 93 -0.21 30.69 -27.03
CA VAL A 93 -1.11 29.55 -27.25
C VAL A 93 -2.10 29.56 -26.09
N GLN A 94 -3.35 29.93 -26.38
CA GLN A 94 -4.43 29.86 -25.40
C GLN A 94 -4.91 28.42 -25.28
N PHE A 95 -4.97 27.93 -24.05
CA PHE A 95 -5.55 26.64 -23.68
C PHE A 95 -6.86 26.88 -22.93
N SER A 96 -7.82 25.98 -23.09
CA SER A 96 -9.07 25.98 -22.36
C SER A 96 -8.87 25.56 -20.91
N THR A 97 -9.78 25.98 -20.02
CA THR A 97 -9.75 25.60 -18.59
C THR A 97 -9.72 24.08 -18.40
N LYS A 98 -10.40 23.32 -19.26
CA LYS A 98 -10.45 21.86 -19.17
C LYS A 98 -9.10 21.21 -19.50
N GLU A 99 -8.39 21.74 -20.50
CA GLU A 99 -7.04 21.26 -20.86
C GLU A 99 -6.06 21.55 -19.72
N ILE A 100 -6.17 22.74 -19.10
CA ILE A 100 -5.36 23.09 -17.92
C ILE A 100 -5.68 22.17 -16.74
N GLU A 101 -6.96 21.95 -16.43
CA GLU A 101 -7.36 21.05 -15.34
C GLU A 101 -6.90 19.61 -15.57
N ALA A 102 -6.98 19.10 -16.80
CA ALA A 102 -6.48 17.78 -17.17
C ALA A 102 -4.95 17.70 -17.02
N ALA A 103 -4.22 18.74 -17.42
CA ALA A 103 -2.77 18.81 -17.22
C ALA A 103 -2.41 18.83 -15.73
N VAL A 104 -3.14 19.56 -14.87
CA VAL A 104 -2.92 19.50 -13.41
C VAL A 104 -3.16 18.10 -12.85
N VAL A 105 -4.19 17.40 -13.33
CA VAL A 105 -4.42 16.00 -12.92
C VAL A 105 -3.25 15.11 -13.33
N HIS A 106 -2.72 15.28 -14.54
CA HIS A 106 -1.56 14.54 -15.02
C HIS A 106 -0.29 14.84 -14.21
N ALA A 107 -0.04 16.11 -13.88
CA ALA A 107 1.07 16.49 -13.00
C ALA A 107 0.95 15.84 -11.60
N PHE A 108 -0.27 15.72 -11.08
CA PHE A 108 -0.50 15.01 -9.82
C PHE A 108 -0.29 13.50 -9.94
N GLU A 109 -0.59 12.90 -11.09
CA GLU A 109 -0.33 11.47 -11.36
C GLU A 109 1.18 11.15 -11.27
N GLU A 110 2.06 12.07 -11.69
CA GLU A 110 3.52 11.87 -11.62
C GLU A 110 4.05 11.73 -10.19
N ILE A 111 3.39 12.32 -9.20
CA ILE A 111 3.81 12.24 -7.79
C ILE A 111 3.13 11.08 -7.04
N THR A 112 2.24 10.31 -7.68
CA THR A 112 1.48 9.24 -7.00
C THR A 112 2.32 8.08 -6.48
N ASP A 113 3.58 7.95 -6.90
CA ASP A 113 4.51 6.97 -6.33
C ASP A 113 5.03 7.41 -4.94
N GLU A 114 5.00 8.71 -4.64
CA GLU A 114 5.46 9.29 -3.37
C GLU A 114 4.33 9.50 -2.35
N ILE A 115 3.08 9.29 -2.77
CA ILE A 115 1.90 9.55 -1.93
C ILE A 115 0.87 8.42 -2.03
N VAL A 116 0.06 8.30 -1.00
CA VAL A 116 -0.90 7.22 -0.86
C VAL A 116 -2.24 7.78 -0.41
N TYR A 117 -3.30 7.49 -1.16
CA TYR A 117 -4.64 7.84 -0.73
C TYR A 117 -5.18 6.87 0.33
N ILE A 118 -5.67 7.40 1.45
CA ILE A 118 -6.35 6.65 2.50
C ILE A 118 -7.87 6.87 2.38
N GLU A 119 -8.61 5.82 1.99
CA GLU A 119 -10.07 5.87 1.85
C GLU A 119 -10.82 6.18 3.16
N THR A 120 -10.25 5.82 4.31
CA THR A 120 -10.89 6.07 5.62
C THR A 120 -10.82 7.52 6.06
N THR A 121 -9.77 8.26 5.67
CA THR A 121 -9.62 9.69 5.98
C THR A 121 -10.09 10.57 4.83
N GLY A 122 -10.11 10.03 3.61
CA GLY A 122 -10.41 10.78 2.39
C GLY A 122 -9.25 11.67 1.93
N ASN A 123 -8.04 11.44 2.44
CA ASN A 123 -6.88 12.29 2.20
C ASN A 123 -5.70 11.53 1.58
N TRP A 124 -4.82 12.27 0.92
CA TRP A 124 -3.49 11.81 0.52
C TRP A 124 -2.52 11.95 1.69
N HIS A 125 -1.63 10.96 1.83
CA HIS A 125 -0.60 10.89 2.85
C HIS A 125 0.73 10.54 2.19
N LEU A 126 1.85 10.90 2.80
CA LEU A 126 3.17 10.56 2.29
C LEU A 126 3.39 9.04 2.28
N ALA A 127 3.93 8.50 1.19
CA ALA A 127 4.28 7.08 1.10
C ALA A 127 5.29 6.67 2.19
N THR A 128 6.15 7.60 2.62
CA THR A 128 7.13 7.42 3.71
C THR A 128 6.50 7.13 5.07
N GLN A 129 5.23 7.48 5.29
CA GLN A 129 4.51 7.13 6.51
C GLN A 129 4.05 5.66 6.53
N PHE A 130 4.12 4.97 5.39
CA PHE A 130 3.74 3.58 5.25
C PHE A 130 4.97 2.69 5.15
N SER A 131 4.84 1.50 5.71
CA SER A 131 5.81 0.44 5.49
C SER A 131 5.87 0.03 4.01
N ALA A 132 7.00 -0.54 3.57
CA ALA A 132 7.13 -1.10 2.22
C ALA A 132 6.03 -2.16 1.92
N PHE A 133 5.61 -2.90 2.94
CA PHE A 133 4.49 -3.85 2.87
C PHE A 133 3.16 -3.17 2.53
N GLU A 134 2.82 -2.10 3.24
CA GLU A 134 1.60 -1.34 3.00
C GLU A 134 1.62 -0.71 1.61
N VAL A 135 2.73 -0.10 1.20
CA VAL A 135 2.91 0.43 -0.16
C VAL A 135 2.68 -0.67 -1.19
N TYR A 136 3.30 -1.84 -1.02
CA TYR A 136 3.18 -2.96 -1.95
C TYR A 136 1.74 -3.43 -2.14
N ILE A 137 1.03 -3.70 -1.03
CA ILE A 137 -0.39 -4.13 -1.08
C ILE A 137 -1.26 -3.05 -1.72
N ARG A 138 -0.90 -1.79 -1.50
CA ARG A 138 -1.67 -0.67 -2.04
C ARG A 138 -1.52 -0.53 -3.55
N GLN A 139 -0.31 -0.75 -4.07
CA GLN A 139 0.01 -0.75 -5.49
C GLN A 139 -0.53 -2.00 -6.21
N HIS A 140 -0.60 -3.15 -5.52
CA HIS A 140 -0.97 -4.44 -6.12
C HIS A 140 -2.22 -5.04 -5.48
N PRO A 141 -3.38 -4.40 -5.61
CA PRO A 141 -4.54 -4.83 -4.86
C PRO A 141 -5.23 -6.07 -5.41
N LEU A 142 -5.84 -6.84 -4.51
CA LEU A 142 -6.70 -7.95 -4.88
C LEU A 142 -8.07 -7.42 -5.34
N THR A 143 -8.32 -7.49 -6.64
CA THR A 143 -9.58 -7.01 -7.24
C THR A 143 -10.55 -8.13 -7.55
N VAL A 144 -10.03 -9.30 -7.90
CA VAL A 144 -10.83 -10.49 -8.28
C VAL A 144 -11.29 -11.22 -7.02
N ASP A 145 -12.57 -11.53 -6.94
CA ASP A 145 -13.15 -12.19 -5.76
C ASP A 145 -12.60 -13.63 -5.57
N TYR A 146 -12.26 -14.33 -6.66
CA TYR A 146 -11.56 -15.62 -6.59
C TYR A 146 -10.20 -15.52 -5.90
N ASP A 147 -9.37 -14.52 -6.25
CA ASP A 147 -8.06 -14.29 -5.63
C ASP A 147 -8.20 -14.06 -4.11
N LYS A 148 -9.21 -13.27 -3.70
CA LYS A 148 -9.52 -13.01 -2.29
C LYS A 148 -9.92 -14.30 -1.55
N LYS A 149 -10.71 -15.17 -2.19
CA LYS A 149 -11.10 -16.47 -1.65
C LYS A 149 -9.90 -17.41 -1.48
N ILE A 150 -9.00 -17.48 -2.46
CA ILE A 150 -7.78 -18.29 -2.36
C ILE A 150 -6.87 -17.77 -1.24
N MET A 151 -6.65 -16.47 -1.15
CA MET A 151 -5.91 -15.86 -0.04
C MET A 151 -6.52 -16.23 1.32
N SER A 152 -7.85 -16.14 1.45
CA SER A 152 -8.55 -16.49 2.69
C SER A 152 -8.37 -17.96 3.07
N ARG A 153 -8.42 -18.88 2.10
CA ARG A 153 -8.10 -20.30 2.32
C ARG A 153 -6.66 -20.50 2.75
N MET A 154 -5.69 -19.81 2.12
CA MET A 154 -4.28 -19.89 2.51
C MET A 154 -4.03 -19.42 3.94
N LEU A 155 -4.67 -18.30 4.35
CA LEU A 155 -4.57 -17.79 5.71
C LEU A 155 -5.14 -18.79 6.73
N VAL A 156 -6.29 -19.39 6.44
CA VAL A 156 -6.89 -20.41 7.32
C VAL A 156 -6.02 -21.67 7.38
N GLU A 157 -5.44 -22.10 6.26
CA GLU A 157 -4.49 -23.23 6.27
C GLU A 157 -3.22 -22.94 7.06
N MET A 158 -2.72 -21.70 7.02
CA MET A 158 -1.57 -21.26 7.82
C MET A 158 -1.89 -21.30 9.32
N ALA A 159 -3.00 -20.68 9.74
CA ALA A 159 -3.44 -20.70 11.14
C ALA A 159 -3.78 -22.11 11.67
N ARG A 160 -3.99 -23.09 10.79
CA ARG A 160 -4.28 -24.48 11.17
C ARG A 160 -3.04 -25.36 11.32
N ILE A 161 -1.83 -24.85 11.09
CA ILE A 161 -0.61 -25.66 11.14
C ILE A 161 -0.40 -26.30 12.52
N ASP A 162 -0.79 -25.61 13.59
CA ASP A 162 -0.75 -26.13 14.96
C ASP A 162 -2.01 -26.93 15.36
N GLY A 163 -2.92 -27.13 14.41
CA GLY A 163 -4.12 -27.94 14.56
C GLY A 163 -5.28 -27.23 15.28
N ARG A 164 -5.10 -25.98 15.71
CA ARG A 164 -6.15 -25.15 16.34
C ARG A 164 -5.98 -23.70 15.93
N ILE A 165 -7.10 -23.03 15.66
CA ILE A 165 -7.15 -21.59 15.47
C ILE A 165 -7.52 -20.98 16.83
N GLU A 166 -6.67 -20.10 17.36
CA GLU A 166 -6.92 -19.45 18.64
C GLU A 166 -8.09 -18.45 18.56
N GLU A 167 -8.67 -18.10 19.71
CA GLU A 167 -9.80 -17.14 19.76
C GLU A 167 -9.42 -15.76 19.17
N LYS A 168 -8.18 -15.31 19.38
CA LYS A 168 -7.69 -14.04 18.82
C LYS A 168 -7.61 -14.09 17.29
N GLU A 169 -7.11 -15.18 16.73
CA GLU A 169 -7.06 -15.37 15.28
C GLU A 169 -8.47 -15.50 14.70
N ARG A 170 -9.37 -16.21 15.40
CA ARG A 170 -10.78 -16.30 15.02
C ARG A 170 -11.43 -14.92 14.95
N LEU A 171 -11.24 -14.09 15.98
CA LEU A 171 -11.72 -12.71 15.96
C LEU A 171 -11.11 -11.93 14.80
N PHE A 172 -9.81 -12.10 14.53
CA PHE A 172 -9.18 -11.50 13.37
C PHE A 172 -9.86 -11.91 12.06
N PHE A 173 -10.11 -13.21 11.84
CA PHE A 173 -10.79 -13.71 10.64
C PHE A 173 -12.24 -13.22 10.53
N GLU A 174 -13.00 -13.17 11.63
CA GLU A 174 -14.38 -12.66 11.63
C GLU A 174 -14.45 -11.18 11.23
N HIS A 175 -13.41 -10.41 11.58
CA HIS A 175 -13.27 -9.03 11.16
C HIS A 175 -12.77 -8.93 9.72
N PHE A 176 -11.76 -9.73 9.35
CA PHE A 176 -11.06 -9.63 8.08
C PHE A 176 -11.85 -10.18 6.89
N LEU A 177 -12.57 -11.29 7.07
CA LEU A 177 -13.36 -11.94 6.04
C LEU A 177 -14.68 -11.22 5.82
N ASN A 178 -15.09 -11.09 4.56
CA ASN A 178 -16.42 -10.63 4.20
C ASN A 178 -17.21 -11.74 3.50
N ASP A 179 -18.49 -11.52 3.22
CA ASP A 179 -19.38 -12.51 2.59
C ASP A 179 -18.84 -13.05 1.25
N LYS A 180 -18.00 -12.27 0.55
CA LYS A 180 -17.38 -12.69 -0.72
C LYS A 180 -16.21 -13.65 -0.54
N MET A 181 -15.51 -13.57 0.60
CA MET A 181 -14.40 -14.46 0.94
C MET A 181 -14.86 -15.79 1.54
N GLY A 182 -16.10 -15.83 2.02
CA GLY A 182 -16.68 -16.97 2.72
C GLY A 182 -16.56 -16.83 4.23
N ARG A 183 -17.35 -17.63 4.96
CA ARG A 183 -17.32 -17.65 6.43
C ARG A 183 -16.16 -18.51 6.90
N LEU A 184 -15.58 -18.17 8.04
CA LEU A 184 -14.50 -18.96 8.65
C LEU A 184 -14.88 -20.43 8.83
N SER A 185 -16.12 -20.73 9.22
CA SER A 185 -16.64 -22.11 9.34
C SER A 185 -16.50 -22.90 8.04
N ASP A 186 -16.80 -22.27 6.92
CA ASP A 186 -16.81 -22.91 5.60
C ASP A 186 -15.37 -23.11 5.13
N LEU A 187 -14.50 -22.13 5.39
CA LEU A 187 -13.07 -22.20 5.07
C LEU A 187 -12.34 -23.28 5.89
N MET A 188 -12.71 -23.48 7.15
CA MET A 188 -12.15 -24.56 7.99
C MET A 188 -12.52 -25.95 7.50
N GLN A 189 -13.69 -26.11 6.88
CA GLN A 189 -14.16 -27.38 6.33
C GLN A 189 -13.73 -27.60 4.87
N ALA A 190 -13.23 -26.56 4.21
CA ALA A 190 -12.75 -26.65 2.84
C ALA A 190 -11.57 -27.64 2.73
N PRO A 191 -11.45 -28.36 1.60
CA PRO A 191 -10.28 -29.17 1.32
C PRO A 191 -9.01 -28.29 1.25
N PHE A 192 -7.84 -28.89 1.45
CA PHE A 192 -6.57 -28.21 1.25
C PHE A 192 -6.44 -27.68 -0.18
N LEU A 193 -5.80 -26.54 -0.32
CA LEU A 193 -5.47 -25.92 -1.60
C LEU A 193 -4.55 -26.81 -2.41
N THR A 194 -4.84 -26.89 -3.69
CA THR A 194 -4.06 -27.62 -4.69
C THR A 194 -3.38 -26.63 -5.64
N ALA A 195 -2.39 -27.12 -6.40
CA ALA A 195 -1.77 -26.33 -7.46
C ALA A 195 -2.81 -25.85 -8.50
N SER A 196 -3.82 -26.68 -8.82
CA SER A 196 -4.89 -26.32 -9.77
C SER A 196 -5.80 -25.19 -9.25
N ASP A 197 -6.04 -25.11 -7.94
CA ASP A 197 -6.71 -23.94 -7.34
C ASP A 197 -5.86 -22.67 -7.55
N CYS A 198 -4.54 -22.77 -7.38
CA CYS A 198 -3.61 -21.65 -7.48
C CYS A 198 -3.34 -21.21 -8.92
N GLU A 199 -3.49 -22.10 -9.90
CA GLU A 199 -3.36 -21.77 -11.33
C GLU A 199 -4.38 -20.73 -11.80
N GLN A 200 -5.59 -20.78 -11.24
CA GLN A 200 -6.68 -19.84 -11.56
C GLN A 200 -6.48 -18.46 -10.93
N VAL A 201 -5.56 -18.32 -9.97
CA VAL A 201 -5.24 -17.01 -9.36
C VAL A 201 -4.54 -16.13 -10.38
N SER A 202 -5.01 -14.89 -10.49
CA SER A 202 -4.44 -13.92 -11.42
C SER A 202 -2.94 -13.71 -11.14
N GLN A 203 -2.13 -13.62 -12.21
CA GLN A 203 -0.67 -13.54 -12.08
C GLN A 203 -0.22 -12.35 -11.22
N ALA A 204 -0.93 -11.23 -11.30
CA ALA A 204 -0.66 -10.03 -10.50
C ALA A 204 -0.98 -10.24 -9.00
N ALA A 205 -1.97 -11.07 -8.66
CA ALA A 205 -2.39 -11.31 -7.28
C ALA A 205 -1.47 -12.26 -6.53
N ARG A 206 -0.84 -13.25 -7.20
CA ARG A 206 -0.05 -14.32 -6.55
C ARG A 206 1.00 -13.78 -5.57
N ALA A 207 1.73 -12.74 -5.98
CA ALA A 207 2.75 -12.11 -5.15
C ALA A 207 2.15 -11.37 -3.94
N THR A 208 1.06 -10.64 -4.14
CA THR A 208 0.33 -9.96 -3.05
C THR A 208 -0.24 -10.96 -2.04
N ILE A 209 -0.85 -12.06 -2.52
CA ILE A 209 -1.39 -13.11 -1.66
C ILE A 209 -0.26 -13.73 -0.82
N PHE A 210 0.83 -14.13 -1.47
CA PHE A 210 1.99 -14.68 -0.77
C PHE A 210 2.52 -13.73 0.29
N LEU A 211 2.68 -12.44 -0.04
CA LEU A 211 3.16 -11.42 0.89
C LEU A 211 2.25 -11.29 2.12
N ILE A 212 0.93 -11.23 1.92
CA ILE A 212 -0.05 -11.13 3.00
C ILE A 212 -0.01 -12.37 3.89
N VAL A 213 0.02 -13.56 3.30
CA VAL A 213 0.06 -14.84 4.03
C VAL A 213 1.36 -14.95 4.82
N ALA A 214 2.49 -14.54 4.25
CA ALA A 214 3.76 -14.48 4.94
C ALA A 214 3.73 -13.54 6.14
N ALA A 215 3.20 -12.31 5.98
CA ALA A 215 3.09 -11.38 7.10
C ALA A 215 2.22 -11.93 8.24
N VAL A 216 1.10 -12.59 7.92
CA VAL A 216 0.23 -13.23 8.93
C VAL A 216 0.94 -14.36 9.65
N ALA A 217 1.67 -15.21 8.94
CA ALA A 217 2.48 -16.29 9.52
C ALA A 217 3.58 -15.79 10.49
N LEU A 218 3.91 -14.49 10.45
CA LEU A 218 4.92 -13.92 11.35
C LEU A 218 4.31 -13.19 12.56
N THR A 219 2.98 -13.08 12.65
CA THR A 219 2.32 -12.23 13.67
C THR A 219 2.39 -12.77 15.09
N ASP A 220 2.54 -14.08 15.25
CA ASP A 220 2.71 -14.72 16.55
C ASP A 220 4.16 -14.59 17.09
N ASN A 221 5.07 -14.09 16.25
CA ASN A 221 6.51 -13.96 16.50
C ASN A 221 7.19 -15.31 16.76
N SER A 222 6.76 -16.37 16.06
CA SER A 222 7.38 -17.69 16.14
C SER A 222 7.30 -18.41 14.80
N PHE A 223 8.21 -18.09 13.89
CA PHE A 223 8.20 -18.66 12.55
C PHE A 223 8.84 -20.05 12.48
N ASP A 224 8.02 -21.07 12.71
CA ASP A 224 8.50 -22.44 12.88
C ASP A 224 8.81 -23.16 11.54
N LYS A 225 9.39 -24.36 11.62
CA LYS A 225 9.75 -25.12 10.41
C LYS A 225 8.52 -25.57 9.61
N LYS A 226 7.37 -25.80 10.23
CA LYS A 226 6.14 -26.22 9.54
C LYS A 226 5.55 -25.05 8.75
N GLU A 227 5.52 -23.86 9.34
CA GLU A 227 5.10 -22.62 8.66
C GLU A 227 6.03 -22.28 7.51
N GLN A 228 7.34 -22.38 7.72
CA GLN A 228 8.35 -22.26 6.65
C GLN A 228 8.06 -23.19 5.48
N ASN A 229 7.87 -24.48 5.77
CA ASN A 229 7.56 -25.46 4.74
C ASN A 229 6.23 -25.15 4.04
N LYS A 230 5.20 -24.70 4.78
CA LYS A 230 3.90 -24.38 4.20
C LYS A 230 3.96 -23.15 3.30
N LEU A 231 4.67 -22.09 3.71
CA LEU A 231 4.92 -20.92 2.86
C LEU A 231 5.71 -21.32 1.61
N GLN A 232 6.70 -22.18 1.73
CA GLN A 232 7.43 -22.67 0.56
C GLN A 232 6.52 -23.41 -0.42
N VAL A 233 5.64 -24.30 0.07
CA VAL A 233 4.63 -24.96 -0.77
C VAL A 233 3.69 -23.95 -1.44
N PHE A 234 3.27 -22.90 -0.74
CA PHE A 234 2.47 -21.82 -1.35
C PHE A 234 3.23 -21.06 -2.45
N ALA A 235 4.52 -20.76 -2.24
CA ALA A 235 5.37 -20.12 -3.25
C ALA A 235 5.50 -20.99 -4.51
N GLU A 236 5.72 -22.30 -4.32
CA GLU A 236 5.81 -23.29 -5.40
C GLU A 236 4.49 -23.39 -6.18
N MET A 237 3.34 -23.48 -5.49
CA MET A 237 2.03 -23.52 -6.13
C MET A 237 1.71 -22.25 -6.94
N PHE A 238 2.26 -21.10 -6.55
CA PHE A 238 2.14 -19.87 -7.33
C PHE A 238 3.17 -19.75 -8.46
N GLY A 239 4.17 -20.62 -8.51
CA GLY A 239 5.28 -20.53 -9.45
C GLY A 239 6.16 -19.31 -9.20
N LEU A 240 6.35 -18.93 -7.94
CA LEU A 240 7.28 -17.85 -7.58
C LEU A 240 8.72 -18.37 -7.62
N ASP A 241 9.61 -17.65 -8.30
CA ASP A 241 11.03 -17.95 -8.23
C ASP A 241 11.61 -17.62 -6.83
N LEU A 242 12.74 -18.24 -6.50
CA LEU A 242 13.38 -18.10 -5.20
C LEU A 242 13.78 -16.63 -4.89
N PRO A 243 14.36 -15.84 -5.82
CA PRO A 243 14.66 -14.44 -5.57
C PRO A 243 13.44 -13.61 -5.20
N LYS A 244 12.32 -13.77 -5.92
CA LYS A 244 11.07 -13.07 -5.66
C LYS A 244 10.44 -13.52 -4.36
N GLN A 245 10.45 -14.81 -4.06
CA GLN A 245 9.99 -15.35 -2.79
C GLN A 245 10.76 -14.72 -1.62
N LYS A 246 12.09 -14.72 -1.67
CA LYS A 246 12.94 -14.10 -0.63
C LYS A 246 12.65 -12.61 -0.47
N LYS A 247 12.50 -11.87 -1.57
CA LYS A 247 12.15 -10.44 -1.53
C LYS A 247 10.81 -10.19 -0.86
N LEU A 248 9.76 -10.93 -1.25
CA LEU A 248 8.44 -10.78 -0.64
C LEU A 248 8.44 -11.18 0.83
N PHE A 249 9.17 -12.25 1.18
CA PHE A 249 9.30 -12.67 2.56
C PHE A 249 10.02 -11.62 3.42
N GLN A 250 11.09 -11.01 2.90
CA GLN A 250 11.78 -9.92 3.57
C GLN A 250 10.85 -8.73 3.86
N ILE A 251 10.03 -8.31 2.87
CA ILE A 251 9.06 -7.22 3.06
C ILE A 251 8.07 -7.55 4.20
N ALA A 252 7.64 -8.81 4.31
CA ALA A 252 6.78 -9.25 5.41
C ALA A 252 7.50 -9.21 6.76
N GLN A 253 8.77 -9.64 6.83
CA GLN A 253 9.58 -9.59 8.04
C GLN A 253 9.81 -8.15 8.51
N ASP A 254 10.18 -7.25 7.59
CA ASP A 254 10.41 -5.82 7.86
C ASP A 254 9.16 -5.21 8.49
N TYR A 255 7.99 -5.45 7.89
CA TYR A 255 6.71 -4.99 8.42
C TYR A 255 6.40 -5.54 9.82
N THR A 256 6.62 -6.83 10.06
CA THR A 256 6.40 -7.43 11.38
C THR A 256 7.27 -6.79 12.46
N LEU A 257 8.56 -6.55 12.16
CA LEU A 257 9.47 -5.87 13.07
C LEU A 257 9.06 -4.41 13.30
N GLU A 258 8.71 -3.67 12.24
CA GLU A 258 8.19 -2.32 12.34
C GLU A 258 6.99 -2.23 13.29
N ILE A 259 6.00 -3.11 13.12
CA ILE A 259 4.81 -3.15 13.97
C ILE A 259 5.19 -3.45 15.41
N ALA A 260 6.11 -4.39 15.66
CA ALA A 260 6.55 -4.71 17.00
C ALA A 260 7.24 -3.52 17.70
N ILE A 261 8.07 -2.75 16.99
CA ILE A 261 8.70 -1.53 17.49
C ILE A 261 7.63 -0.46 17.77
N LYS A 262 6.73 -0.21 16.81
CA LYS A 262 5.63 0.77 16.93
C LYS A 262 4.71 0.47 18.12
N VAL A 263 4.37 -0.80 18.36
CA VAL A 263 3.56 -1.24 19.51
C VAL A 263 4.28 -1.01 20.83
N LYS A 264 5.59 -1.30 20.91
CA LYS A 264 6.41 -1.02 22.10
C LYS A 264 6.60 0.47 22.37
N LYS A 265 6.46 1.33 21.35
CA LYS A 265 6.70 2.79 21.43
C LYS A 265 8.10 3.16 21.92
N ARG A 266 9.08 2.29 21.68
CA ARG A 266 10.49 2.49 22.01
C ARG A 266 11.38 1.63 21.11
N LYS A 267 12.64 2.05 20.94
CA LYS A 267 13.70 1.21 20.36
C LYS A 267 13.78 -0.10 21.15
N MET A 268 13.93 -1.22 20.43
CA MET A 268 14.31 -2.48 21.07
C MET A 268 15.80 -2.42 21.35
N ASN A 269 16.22 -2.84 22.55
CA ASN A 269 17.64 -3.02 22.78
C ASN A 269 18.16 -4.16 21.87
N ARG A 270 19.48 -4.23 21.66
CA ARG A 270 20.09 -5.16 20.71
C ARG A 270 19.72 -6.62 20.97
N GLU A 271 19.65 -7.04 22.22
CA GLU A 271 19.29 -8.40 22.60
C GLU A 271 17.82 -8.72 22.30
N GLU A 272 16.90 -7.81 22.66
CA GLU A 272 15.47 -7.91 22.31
C GLU A 272 15.27 -7.96 20.79
N LEU A 273 15.98 -7.11 20.05
CA LEU A 273 15.91 -7.05 18.59
C LEU A 273 16.37 -8.35 17.96
N TYR A 274 17.52 -8.88 18.38
CA TYR A 274 18.07 -10.12 17.84
C TYR A 274 17.19 -11.32 18.18
N LYS A 275 16.68 -11.38 19.40
CA LYS A 275 15.74 -12.43 19.79
C LYS A 275 14.49 -12.40 18.91
N PHE A 276 13.95 -11.20 18.65
CA PHE A 276 12.80 -11.03 17.77
C PHE A 276 13.12 -11.40 16.31
N ALA A 277 14.29 -10.98 15.80
CA ALA A 277 14.74 -11.32 14.45
C ALA A 277 14.88 -12.84 14.26
N ASP A 278 15.53 -13.53 15.21
CA ASP A 278 15.67 -14.99 15.19
C ASP A 278 14.29 -15.68 15.22
N GLN A 279 13.36 -15.15 16.00
CA GLN A 279 11.99 -15.65 16.12
C GLN A 279 11.19 -15.58 14.80
N ILE A 280 11.40 -14.55 13.98
CA ILE A 280 10.73 -14.41 12.68
C ILE A 280 11.59 -14.89 11.50
N GLY A 281 12.74 -15.52 11.78
CA GLY A 281 13.69 -16.00 10.77
C GLY A 281 14.37 -14.88 9.96
N MET A 282 14.52 -13.69 10.52
CA MET A 282 15.16 -12.52 9.89
C MET A 282 16.66 -12.48 10.22
N ASP A 283 17.48 -12.05 9.26
CA ASP A 283 18.90 -11.79 9.53
C ASP A 283 19.07 -10.62 10.52
N ARG A 284 19.93 -10.81 11.52
CA ARG A 284 20.14 -9.82 12.60
C ARG A 284 20.67 -8.49 12.11
N THR A 285 21.49 -8.48 11.05
CA THR A 285 22.03 -7.26 10.44
C THR A 285 20.92 -6.46 9.76
N ILE A 286 20.01 -7.17 9.08
CA ILE A 286 18.85 -6.54 8.44
C ILE A 286 17.92 -5.97 9.51
N ALA A 287 17.72 -6.67 10.62
CA ALA A 287 16.91 -6.17 11.74
C ALA A 287 17.45 -4.83 12.31
N GLU A 288 18.77 -4.67 12.42
CA GLU A 288 19.39 -3.40 12.82
C GLU A 288 19.11 -2.29 11.80
N GLN A 289 19.28 -2.58 10.51
CA GLN A 289 19.01 -1.62 9.43
C GLN A 289 17.56 -1.15 9.44
N VAL A 290 16.60 -2.06 9.61
CA VAL A 290 15.17 -1.72 9.69
C VAL A 290 14.89 -0.84 10.90
N GLN A 291 15.46 -1.16 12.07
CA GLN A 291 15.26 -0.34 13.27
C GLN A 291 15.83 1.08 13.10
N ASP A 292 17.01 1.22 12.50
CA ASP A 292 17.62 2.54 12.27
C ASP A 292 16.86 3.34 11.20
N GLN A 293 16.27 2.70 10.18
CA GLN A 293 15.39 3.35 9.20
C GLN A 293 14.12 3.93 9.82
N ILE A 294 13.51 3.20 10.76
CA ILE A 294 12.32 3.67 11.49
C ILE A 294 12.66 4.91 12.32
N GLU A 295 13.86 4.97 12.92
CA GLU A 295 14.32 6.13 13.69
C GLU A 295 14.53 7.37 12.83
N LEU A 296 14.97 7.21 11.59
CA LEU A 296 15.15 8.34 10.67
C LEU A 296 13.81 8.89 10.14
N SER A 297 12.74 8.11 10.25
CA SER A 297 11.40 8.46 9.76
C SER A 297 10.51 9.10 10.83
N HIS A 298 10.99 9.25 12.07
CA HIS A 298 10.27 9.82 13.23
C HIS A 298 10.95 11.07 13.79
#